data_AF-A0A7S4P8X5-F1
#
_entry.id   AF-A0A7S4P8X5-F1
#
_cell.length_a   1.000
_cell.length_b   1.000
_cell.length_c   1.000
_cell.angle_alpha   90.00
_cell.angle_beta   90.00
_cell.angle_gamma   90.00
#
_symmetry.space_group_name_H-M   'P 1'
#
loop_
_entity.id
_entity.type
_entity.pdbx_description
1 polymer ?
#
loop_
_entity_poly.entity_id
_entity_poly.type
_entity_poly.pdbx_seq_one_letter_code
_entity_poly.pdbx_strand_id
1 'polypeptide(L)'
;PVQRMSYSTININGESRGVYLFMEDPATPAYLQSRFGYTEGALFKCTGPLKYLGEDPELYREEETPHLFDGKSYRPETPAADDNFEALANFIFVLTQTPDRDFETEIEKVFNVEFFMRTYAAEVITANFDGIWNANNYFLYLNEDGKFYYYRQDLDLAMGMFPFNGMDHLNVWYWGATGRGRILPVRILQVEKYQKLFAHYLASAMGYVNADQFGDFMQRIFSLQATIAPAVKDDYWHRFDLSYSYDEFVYSVTRPIYRPFPSLPPSFTLPPESPFSSLPSDLSLTYVQPIRDYLVERIESAKQQLEEGPGGAWDGGENGLGGIFGGYVGGERK
;
A
#
# COMPACT_ATOMS: atom_id res chain seq x y z
N PRO A 1 -10.65 -6.53 -3.92
CA PRO A 1 -11.84 -5.73 -3.61
C PRO A 1 -11.36 -4.30 -3.41
N VAL A 2 -12.16 -3.33 -3.80
CA VAL A 2 -11.82 -1.92 -3.66
C VAL A 2 -13.05 -1.17 -3.19
N GLN A 3 -12.85 -0.17 -2.35
CA GLN A 3 -13.87 0.81 -1.99
C GLN A 3 -14.26 1.59 -3.24
N ARG A 4 -15.56 1.79 -3.46
CA ARG A 4 -16.01 2.77 -4.46
C ARG A 4 -15.74 4.16 -3.92
N MET A 5 -15.41 5.07 -4.83
CA MET A 5 -15.06 6.44 -4.48
C MET A 5 -15.70 7.41 -5.47
N SER A 6 -16.07 8.58 -4.99
CA SER A 6 -16.55 9.68 -5.80
C SER A 6 -16.01 11.00 -5.29
N TYR A 7 -15.61 11.90 -6.19
CA TYR A 7 -15.28 13.27 -5.80
C TYR A 7 -16.55 14.05 -5.47
N SER A 8 -16.51 14.90 -4.46
CA SER A 8 -17.65 15.69 -3.99
C SER A 8 -17.19 17.04 -3.47
N THR A 9 -18.01 18.08 -3.65
CA THR A 9 -17.81 19.36 -2.96
C THR A 9 -18.62 19.38 -1.67
N ILE A 10 -18.00 19.83 -0.58
CA ILE A 10 -18.67 19.91 0.73
C ILE A 10 -18.94 21.37 1.05
N ASN A 11 -20.17 21.66 1.49
CA ASN A 11 -20.54 22.96 2.06
C ASN A 11 -21.00 22.76 3.50
N ILE A 12 -20.45 23.54 4.44
CA ILE A 12 -20.84 23.53 5.85
C ILE A 12 -21.32 24.94 6.20
N ASN A 13 -22.58 25.07 6.59
CA ASN A 13 -23.23 26.35 6.93
C ASN A 13 -23.18 27.40 5.80
N GLY A 14 -23.29 26.95 4.55
CA GLY A 14 -23.23 27.82 3.37
C GLY A 14 -21.81 28.20 2.94
N GLU A 15 -20.78 27.73 3.64
CA GLU A 15 -19.38 27.96 3.28
C GLU A 15 -18.80 26.71 2.61
N SER A 16 -18.12 26.89 1.46
CA SER A 16 -17.38 25.82 0.79
C SER A 16 -16.21 25.34 1.63
N ARG A 17 -16.11 24.02 1.79
CA ARG A 17 -14.99 23.32 2.42
C ARG A 17 -14.05 22.67 1.39
N GLY A 18 -14.31 22.86 0.10
CA GLY A 18 -13.46 22.34 -0.96
C GLY A 18 -13.91 20.98 -1.51
N VAL A 19 -12.97 20.31 -2.18
CA VAL A 19 -13.17 19.02 -2.85
C VAL A 19 -12.71 17.89 -1.93
N TYR A 20 -13.56 16.90 -1.77
CA TYR A 20 -13.31 15.71 -0.97
C TYR A 20 -13.48 14.45 -1.80
N LEU A 21 -12.80 13.39 -1.39
CA LEU A 21 -13.05 12.03 -1.86
C LEU A 21 -14.04 11.36 -0.91
N PHE A 22 -15.28 11.15 -1.37
CA PHE A 22 -16.26 10.37 -0.64
C PHE A 22 -16.04 8.89 -0.91
N MET A 23 -15.72 8.12 0.13
CA MET A 23 -15.31 6.73 0.02
C MET A 23 -16.33 5.81 0.69
N GLU A 24 -16.60 4.67 0.03
CA GLU A 24 -17.44 3.61 0.56
C GLU A 24 -16.83 3.02 1.84
N ASP A 25 -17.61 2.95 2.92
CA ASP A 25 -17.19 2.35 4.18
C ASP A 25 -17.16 0.80 4.06
N PRO A 26 -15.99 0.16 4.23
CA PRO A 26 -15.84 -1.28 4.06
C PRO A 26 -16.49 -2.09 5.18
N ALA A 27 -16.86 -1.48 6.30
CA ALA A 27 -17.57 -2.14 7.40
C ALA A 27 -19.07 -2.34 7.13
N THR A 28 -19.59 -1.80 6.03
CA THR A 28 -21.04 -1.86 5.75
C THR A 28 -21.46 -3.22 5.18
N PRO A 29 -22.66 -3.74 5.53
CA PRO A 29 -23.18 -4.98 4.94
C PRO A 29 -23.28 -4.92 3.41
N ALA A 30 -23.62 -3.75 2.84
CA ALA A 30 -23.71 -3.58 1.39
C ALA A 30 -22.34 -3.75 0.70
N TYR A 31 -21.26 -3.21 1.29
CA TYR A 31 -19.91 -3.41 0.78
C TYR A 31 -19.53 -4.89 0.84
N LEU A 32 -19.65 -5.50 2.02
CA LEU A 32 -19.25 -6.89 2.26
C LEU A 32 -20.02 -7.87 1.36
N GLN A 33 -21.34 -7.72 1.25
CA GLN A 33 -22.17 -8.52 0.35
C GLN A 33 -21.69 -8.42 -1.10
N SER A 34 -21.40 -7.20 -1.57
CA SER A 34 -21.04 -6.98 -2.97
C SER A 34 -19.63 -7.45 -3.34
N ARG A 35 -18.71 -7.54 -2.38
CA ARG A 35 -17.31 -7.92 -2.60
C ARG A 35 -17.01 -9.37 -2.25
N PHE A 36 -17.70 -9.91 -1.25
CA PHE A 36 -17.41 -11.23 -0.68
C PHE A 36 -18.61 -12.19 -0.71
N GLY A 37 -19.82 -11.69 -0.99
CA GLY A 37 -21.03 -12.53 -0.96
C GLY A 37 -21.54 -12.84 0.44
N TYR A 38 -20.84 -12.36 1.47
CA TYR A 38 -21.08 -12.64 2.89
C TYR A 38 -20.94 -11.33 3.68
N THR A 39 -21.77 -11.13 4.69
CA THR A 39 -21.88 -9.86 5.45
C THR A 39 -21.54 -9.99 6.92
N GLU A 40 -21.56 -11.20 7.46
CA GLU A 40 -21.36 -11.50 8.87
C GLU A 40 -19.90 -11.91 9.16
N GLY A 41 -18.97 -11.56 8.26
CA GLY A 41 -17.55 -11.85 8.42
C GLY A 41 -16.84 -10.83 9.29
N ALA A 42 -15.70 -11.23 9.86
CA ALA A 42 -14.90 -10.38 10.73
C ALA A 42 -13.93 -9.51 9.90
N LEU A 43 -14.18 -8.20 9.86
CA LEU A 43 -13.29 -7.22 9.25
C LEU A 43 -12.39 -6.56 10.30
N PHE A 44 -11.07 -6.68 10.11
CA PHE A 44 -10.05 -5.96 10.86
C PHE A 44 -9.36 -4.94 9.97
N LYS A 45 -9.26 -3.68 10.41
CA LYS A 45 -8.31 -2.71 9.89
C LYS A 45 -6.96 -2.94 10.55
N CYS A 46 -5.90 -2.99 9.76
CA CYS A 46 -4.58 -3.36 10.24
C CYS A 46 -3.55 -2.27 9.96
N THR A 47 -2.75 -1.97 10.98
CA THR A 47 -1.72 -0.92 11.00
C THR A 47 -0.39 -1.41 11.61
N GLY A 48 -0.28 -2.72 11.84
CA GLY A 48 0.91 -3.36 12.41
C GLY A 48 1.37 -4.59 11.63
N PRO A 49 2.58 -5.10 11.95
CA PRO A 49 3.13 -6.29 11.35
C PRO A 49 2.40 -7.55 11.85
N LEU A 50 2.24 -8.55 10.99
CA LEU A 50 1.67 -9.87 11.30
C LEU A 50 2.63 -10.75 12.12
N LYS A 51 3.10 -10.22 13.26
CA LYS A 51 4.02 -10.91 14.17
C LYS A 51 3.27 -11.85 15.11
N TYR A 52 3.86 -13.00 15.39
CA TYR A 52 3.34 -13.92 16.39
C TYR A 52 3.59 -13.37 17.79
N LEU A 53 2.51 -13.28 18.58
CA LEU A 53 2.55 -12.79 19.96
C LEU A 53 2.39 -13.91 20.99
N GLY A 54 1.89 -15.07 20.56
CA GLY A 54 1.47 -16.18 21.41
C GLY A 54 0.14 -16.75 20.95
N GLU A 55 -0.36 -17.74 21.67
CA GLU A 55 -1.65 -18.40 21.38
C GLU A 55 -2.85 -17.60 21.90
N ASP A 56 -2.64 -16.74 22.91
CA ASP A 56 -3.71 -15.96 23.53
C ASP A 56 -4.24 -14.87 22.57
N PRO A 57 -5.53 -14.92 22.17
CA PRO A 57 -6.12 -13.93 21.28
C PRO A 57 -6.10 -12.50 21.84
N GLU A 58 -6.11 -12.34 23.16
CA GLU A 58 -6.13 -11.02 23.79
C GLU A 58 -4.83 -10.25 23.55
N LEU A 59 -3.70 -10.95 23.34
CA LEU A 59 -2.44 -10.30 22.95
C LEU A 59 -2.57 -9.54 21.63
N TYR A 60 -3.34 -10.06 20.68
CA TYR A 60 -3.58 -9.42 19.39
C TYR A 60 -4.60 -8.29 19.49
N ARG A 61 -5.60 -8.42 20.37
CA ARG A 61 -6.57 -7.34 20.68
C ARG A 61 -5.87 -6.14 21.33
N GLU A 62 -4.91 -6.41 22.20
CA GLU A 62 -4.20 -5.38 22.94
C GLU A 62 -3.04 -4.77 22.15
N GLU A 63 -2.49 -5.47 21.17
CA GLU A 63 -1.31 -5.06 20.39
C GLU A 63 -1.44 -3.66 19.78
N GLU A 64 -0.41 -2.86 20.01
CA GLU A 64 -0.37 -1.45 19.61
C GLU A 64 0.71 -1.19 18.55
N THR A 65 0.39 -0.31 17.61
CA THR A 65 1.38 0.36 16.76
C THR A 65 1.46 1.82 17.20
N PRO A 66 2.46 2.18 18.02
CA PRO A 66 2.67 3.57 18.43
C PRO A 66 2.85 4.45 17.18
N HIS A 67 2.40 5.70 17.26
CA HIS A 67 2.49 6.73 16.20
C HIS A 67 1.43 6.72 15.10
N LEU A 68 0.47 5.79 15.11
CA LEU A 68 -0.71 5.83 14.24
C LEU A 68 -1.96 6.23 15.04
N PHE A 69 -2.88 6.98 14.42
CA PHE A 69 -3.92 7.76 15.09
C PHE A 69 -4.80 6.99 16.11
N ASP A 70 -5.06 5.70 15.90
CA ASP A 70 -5.87 4.85 16.77
C ASP A 70 -5.05 3.90 17.66
N GLY A 71 -3.73 3.85 17.47
CA GLY A 71 -2.78 3.11 18.28
C GLY A 71 -2.86 1.58 18.20
N LYS A 72 -3.93 0.97 17.67
CA LYS A 72 -4.11 -0.49 17.63
C LYS A 72 -3.65 -1.10 16.31
N SER A 73 -2.83 -2.15 16.38
CA SER A 73 -2.34 -2.86 15.20
C SER A 73 -3.43 -3.60 14.43
N TYR A 74 -4.47 -4.06 15.15
CA TYR A 74 -5.62 -4.78 14.59
C TYR A 74 -6.91 -4.22 15.18
N ARG A 75 -7.55 -3.31 14.45
CA ARG A 75 -8.78 -2.67 14.88
C ARG A 75 -10.00 -3.41 14.31
N PRO A 76 -10.94 -3.87 15.15
CA PRO A 76 -12.19 -4.43 14.66
C PRO A 76 -13.05 -3.33 14.02
N GLU A 77 -13.54 -3.59 12.81
CA GLU A 77 -14.43 -2.69 12.06
C GLU A 77 -15.87 -3.22 12.01
N THR A 78 -16.08 -4.47 12.41
CA THR A 78 -17.38 -5.15 12.42
C THR A 78 -17.57 -5.84 13.76
N PRO A 79 -18.81 -6.01 14.24
CA PRO A 79 -19.07 -6.74 15.49
C PRO A 79 -18.47 -8.15 15.49
N ALA A 80 -18.51 -8.84 14.35
CA ALA A 80 -17.89 -10.16 14.22
C ALA A 80 -16.37 -10.14 14.48
N ALA A 81 -15.67 -9.04 14.17
CA ALA A 81 -14.23 -8.94 14.43
C ALA A 81 -13.88 -8.89 15.92
N ASP A 82 -14.75 -8.30 16.75
CA ASP A 82 -14.54 -8.31 18.20
C ASP A 82 -14.48 -9.73 18.78
N ASP A 83 -15.25 -10.66 18.19
CA ASP A 83 -15.36 -12.05 18.64
C ASP A 83 -14.39 -13.02 17.94
N ASN A 84 -13.64 -12.57 16.92
CA ASN A 84 -12.84 -13.44 16.04
C ASN A 84 -11.32 -13.19 16.11
N PHE A 85 -10.82 -12.65 17.21
CA PHE A 85 -9.37 -12.55 17.45
C PHE A 85 -8.67 -13.91 17.52
N GLU A 86 -9.37 -14.99 17.91
CA GLU A 86 -8.82 -16.36 17.89
C GLU A 86 -8.47 -16.80 16.45
N ALA A 87 -9.33 -16.49 15.48
CA ALA A 87 -9.05 -16.76 14.07
C ALA A 87 -7.82 -15.96 13.61
N LEU A 88 -7.71 -14.68 13.98
CA LEU A 88 -6.57 -13.84 13.64
C LEU A 88 -5.26 -14.40 14.23
N ALA A 89 -5.28 -14.78 15.50
CA ALA A 89 -4.15 -15.42 16.18
C ALA A 89 -3.73 -16.71 15.47
N ASN A 90 -4.69 -17.57 15.12
CA ASN A 90 -4.44 -18.80 14.39
C ASN A 90 -3.87 -18.55 12.98
N PHE A 91 -4.38 -17.56 12.25
CA PHE A 91 -3.81 -17.18 10.95
C PHE A 91 -2.34 -16.75 11.08
N ILE A 92 -2.03 -15.89 12.06
CA ILE A 92 -0.65 -15.42 12.29
C ILE A 92 0.25 -16.58 12.76
N PHE A 93 -0.26 -17.48 13.60
CA PHE A 93 0.44 -18.70 13.99
C PHE A 93 0.78 -19.55 12.77
N VAL A 94 -0.21 -19.88 11.92
CA VAL A 94 0.02 -20.67 10.71
C VAL A 94 1.01 -19.97 9.78
N LEU A 95 0.90 -18.65 9.61
CA LEU A 95 1.79 -17.85 8.79
C LEU A 95 3.25 -17.93 9.25
N THR A 96 3.48 -17.88 10.57
CA THR A 96 4.83 -17.66 11.12
C THR A 96 5.49 -18.90 11.71
N GLN A 97 4.70 -19.88 12.17
CA GLN A 97 5.18 -21.03 12.93
C GLN A 97 5.10 -22.35 12.16
N THR A 98 4.33 -22.42 11.07
CA THR A 98 4.23 -23.67 10.28
C THR A 98 5.55 -23.98 9.59
N PRO A 99 6.11 -25.21 9.68
CA PRO A 99 7.31 -25.61 8.97
C PRO A 99 7.16 -25.55 7.45
N ASP A 100 8.25 -25.28 6.72
CA ASP A 100 8.25 -25.08 5.25
C ASP A 100 7.57 -26.22 4.47
N ARG A 101 7.83 -27.47 4.88
CA ARG A 101 7.26 -28.67 4.23
C ARG A 101 5.73 -28.74 4.30
N ASP A 102 5.13 -28.11 5.32
CA ASP A 102 3.70 -28.18 5.62
C ASP A 102 3.01 -26.84 5.26
N PHE A 103 3.79 -25.76 5.09
CA PHE A 103 3.30 -24.39 4.98
C PHE A 103 2.28 -24.19 3.86
N GLU A 104 2.55 -24.67 2.64
CA GLU A 104 1.62 -24.52 1.51
C GLU A 104 0.24 -25.09 1.85
N THR A 105 0.18 -26.27 2.49
CA THR A 105 -1.09 -26.94 2.80
C THR A 105 -1.82 -26.26 3.96
N GLU A 106 -1.11 -25.81 4.99
CA GLU A 106 -1.74 -25.20 6.16
C GLU A 106 -2.22 -23.77 5.90
N ILE A 107 -1.43 -22.96 5.16
CA ILE A 107 -1.81 -21.56 4.90
C ILE A 107 -3.09 -21.45 4.08
N GLU A 108 -3.33 -22.37 3.13
CA GLU A 108 -4.55 -22.36 2.30
C GLU A 108 -5.83 -22.69 3.07
N LYS A 109 -5.72 -23.21 4.30
CA LYS A 109 -6.88 -23.47 5.16
C LYS A 109 -7.38 -22.21 5.85
N VAL A 110 -6.52 -21.23 6.08
CA VAL A 110 -6.80 -20.04 6.90
C VAL A 110 -6.64 -18.72 6.14
N PHE A 111 -6.09 -18.74 4.93
CA PHE A 111 -5.81 -17.54 4.15
C PHE A 111 -6.05 -17.75 2.66
N ASN A 112 -6.70 -16.78 2.02
CA ASN A 112 -6.91 -16.79 0.59
C ASN A 112 -5.68 -16.22 -0.15
N VAL A 113 -4.69 -17.09 -0.43
CA VAL A 113 -3.41 -16.70 -1.05
C VAL A 113 -3.60 -16.11 -2.44
N GLU A 114 -4.54 -16.64 -3.24
CA GLU A 114 -4.80 -16.11 -4.58
C GLU A 114 -5.29 -14.67 -4.54
N PHE A 115 -6.22 -14.38 -3.63
CA PHE A 115 -6.74 -13.05 -3.43
C PHE A 115 -5.67 -12.08 -2.95
N PHE A 116 -4.83 -12.52 -2.02
CA PHE A 116 -3.67 -11.75 -1.58
C PHE A 116 -2.74 -11.43 -2.77
N MET A 117 -2.41 -12.41 -3.62
CA MET A 117 -1.52 -12.19 -4.76
C MET A 117 -2.04 -11.16 -5.76
N ARG A 118 -3.35 -11.13 -5.99
CA ARG A 118 -3.99 -10.07 -6.82
C ARG A 118 -3.78 -8.68 -6.22
N THR A 119 -4.04 -8.54 -4.92
CA THR A 119 -3.87 -7.25 -4.21
C THR A 119 -2.41 -6.85 -4.15
N TYR A 120 -1.53 -7.79 -3.81
CA TYR A 120 -0.10 -7.57 -3.65
C TYR A 120 0.56 -7.16 -4.98
N ALA A 121 0.19 -7.80 -6.10
CA ALA A 121 0.64 -7.37 -7.42
C ALA A 121 0.26 -5.91 -7.76
N ALA A 122 -0.96 -5.50 -7.42
CA ALA A 122 -1.42 -4.12 -7.62
C ALA A 122 -0.64 -3.11 -6.74
N GLU A 123 -0.32 -3.51 -5.51
CA GLU A 123 0.51 -2.71 -4.61
C GLU A 123 1.96 -2.57 -5.13
N VAL A 124 2.56 -3.67 -5.58
CA VAL A 124 3.94 -3.69 -6.10
C VAL A 124 4.08 -2.83 -7.35
N ILE A 125 3.11 -2.91 -8.29
CA ILE A 125 3.17 -2.11 -9.52
C ILE A 125 2.86 -0.63 -9.28
N THR A 126 2.16 -0.30 -8.20
CA THR A 126 1.89 1.09 -7.81
C THR A 126 2.91 1.63 -6.81
N ALA A 127 3.87 0.81 -6.36
CA ALA A 127 4.91 1.16 -5.39
C ALA A 127 4.35 1.87 -4.15
N ASN A 128 3.16 1.47 -3.70
CA ASN A 128 2.55 2.07 -2.53
C ASN A 128 3.24 1.58 -1.25
N PHE A 129 4.23 2.35 -0.77
CA PHE A 129 5.04 1.99 0.38
C PHE A 129 4.25 1.93 1.69
N ASP A 130 3.15 2.69 1.83
CA ASP A 130 2.39 2.78 3.09
C ASP A 130 1.46 1.57 3.30
N GLY A 131 1.68 0.51 2.52
CA GLY A 131 0.97 -0.75 2.58
C GLY A 131 1.69 -1.84 3.34
N ILE A 132 1.82 -2.99 2.68
CA ILE A 132 2.56 -4.15 3.15
C ILE A 132 4.00 -3.80 3.50
N TRP A 133 4.62 -2.85 2.79
CA TRP A 133 5.99 -2.45 3.11
C TRP A 133 6.03 -1.80 4.51
N ASN A 134 5.13 -0.85 4.79
CA ASN A 134 5.05 -0.18 6.10
C ASN A 134 4.21 -0.96 7.15
N ALA A 135 3.70 -2.15 6.82
CA ALA A 135 2.71 -2.86 7.62
C ALA A 135 1.47 -2.01 7.97
N ASN A 136 0.99 -1.20 7.04
CA ASN A 136 -0.07 -0.23 7.27
C ASN A 136 -1.16 -0.29 6.20
N ASN A 137 -2.31 0.34 6.48
CA ASN A 137 -3.37 0.59 5.50
C ASN A 137 -3.84 -0.65 4.72
N TYR A 138 -4.08 -1.74 5.45
CA TYR A 138 -4.68 -2.95 4.91
C TYR A 138 -5.83 -3.45 5.78
N PHE A 139 -6.64 -4.32 5.21
CA PHE A 139 -7.73 -5.03 5.87
C PHE A 139 -7.48 -6.53 5.81
N LEU A 140 -7.90 -7.21 6.87
CA LEU A 140 -8.10 -8.65 6.90
C LEU A 140 -9.58 -8.91 7.12
N TYR A 141 -10.21 -9.61 6.17
CA TYR A 141 -11.61 -10.02 6.26
C TYR A 141 -11.71 -11.54 6.38
N LEU A 142 -12.21 -12.04 7.51
CA LEU A 142 -12.54 -13.45 7.70
C LEU A 142 -13.89 -13.73 7.02
N ASN A 143 -13.86 -14.52 5.96
CA ASN A 143 -15.04 -14.86 5.19
C ASN A 143 -15.71 -16.16 5.69
N GLU A 144 -16.88 -16.49 5.15
CA GLU A 144 -17.67 -17.70 5.51
C GLU A 144 -16.90 -19.02 5.32
N ASP A 145 -15.92 -19.03 4.41
CA ASP A 145 -15.06 -20.20 4.14
C ASP A 145 -13.97 -20.42 5.20
N GLY A 146 -13.94 -19.59 6.25
CA GLY A 146 -12.98 -19.68 7.35
C GLY A 146 -11.59 -19.11 7.01
N LYS A 147 -11.47 -18.37 5.89
CA LYS A 147 -10.20 -17.79 5.43
C LYS A 147 -10.17 -16.29 5.57
N PHE A 148 -8.99 -15.76 5.88
CA PHE A 148 -8.72 -14.33 5.76
C PHE A 148 -8.44 -13.92 4.32
N TYR A 149 -9.01 -12.78 3.95
CA TYR A 149 -8.83 -12.10 2.68
C TYR A 149 -8.11 -10.78 2.93
N TYR A 150 -6.92 -10.61 2.34
CA TYR A 150 -6.14 -9.38 2.43
C TYR A 150 -6.51 -8.40 1.31
N TYR A 151 -6.82 -7.15 1.68
CA TYR A 151 -6.96 -6.07 0.69
C TYR A 151 -6.54 -4.72 1.25
N ARG A 152 -6.26 -3.77 0.34
CA ARG A 152 -5.72 -2.46 0.68
C ARG A 152 -6.80 -1.40 0.85
N GLN A 153 -6.43 -0.37 1.61
CA GLN A 153 -7.06 0.95 1.62
C GLN A 153 -5.97 2.01 1.53
N ASP A 154 -6.38 3.28 1.46
CA ASP A 154 -5.50 4.44 1.57
C ASP A 154 -4.32 4.37 0.57
N LEU A 155 -4.65 4.63 -0.69
CA LEU A 155 -3.75 4.49 -1.83
C LEU A 155 -3.23 5.84 -2.35
N ASP A 156 -3.26 6.87 -1.52
CA ASP A 156 -2.86 8.24 -1.84
C ASP A 156 -1.34 8.39 -2.06
N LEU A 157 -0.53 7.54 -1.40
CA LEU A 157 0.94 7.51 -1.55
C LEU A 157 1.43 6.49 -2.60
N ALA A 158 0.55 6.12 -3.52
CA ALA A 158 0.85 5.27 -4.66
C ALA A 158 1.41 6.07 -5.86
N MET A 159 1.86 5.36 -6.89
CA MET A 159 2.25 5.91 -8.21
C MET A 159 3.36 6.96 -8.16
N GLY A 160 4.35 6.77 -7.29
CA GLY A 160 5.50 7.67 -7.17
C GLY A 160 5.23 8.98 -6.44
N MET A 161 4.07 9.11 -5.77
CA MET A 161 3.69 10.31 -5.03
C MET A 161 4.44 10.51 -3.71
N PHE A 162 5.08 9.47 -3.17
CA PHE A 162 5.77 9.56 -1.89
C PHE A 162 7.15 10.24 -2.02
N PRO A 163 7.56 11.12 -1.07
CA PRO A 163 8.71 12.00 -1.23
C PRO A 163 10.07 11.30 -1.03
N PHE A 164 10.09 10.01 -0.70
CA PHE A 164 11.33 9.21 -0.67
C PHE A 164 11.58 8.57 -2.02
N ASN A 165 12.45 9.22 -2.78
CA ASN A 165 12.96 8.74 -4.06
C ASN A 165 13.51 7.30 -3.93
N GLY A 166 13.16 6.43 -4.88
CA GLY A 166 13.77 5.11 -5.06
C GLY A 166 12.91 3.90 -4.68
N MET A 167 11.71 4.11 -4.12
CA MET A 167 10.75 3.01 -3.88
C MET A 167 10.33 2.32 -5.18
N ASP A 168 10.18 3.10 -6.23
CA ASP A 168 9.89 2.68 -7.60
C ASP A 168 10.99 1.84 -8.24
N HIS A 169 12.22 1.87 -7.70
CA HIS A 169 13.33 1.03 -8.14
C HIS A 169 13.52 -0.25 -7.31
N LEU A 170 12.72 -0.46 -6.25
CA LEU A 170 12.80 -1.68 -5.45
C LEU A 170 12.46 -2.91 -6.30
N ASN A 171 13.23 -3.98 -6.12
CA ASN A 171 12.96 -5.23 -6.81
C ASN A 171 11.55 -5.75 -6.46
N VAL A 172 10.78 -6.08 -7.49
CA VAL A 172 9.36 -6.49 -7.37
C VAL A 172 9.20 -7.79 -6.58
N TRP A 173 10.18 -8.70 -6.65
CA TRP A 173 10.20 -9.95 -5.90
C TRP A 173 10.50 -9.75 -4.41
N TYR A 174 11.16 -8.65 -4.06
CA TYR A 174 11.55 -8.31 -2.70
C TYR A 174 10.76 -7.13 -2.14
N TRP A 175 9.65 -6.74 -2.77
CA TRP A 175 8.79 -5.69 -2.26
C TRP A 175 8.32 -6.03 -0.83
N GLY A 176 8.50 -5.09 0.08
CA GLY A 176 8.16 -5.30 1.49
C GLY A 176 9.10 -6.23 2.28
N ALA A 177 10.08 -6.91 1.64
CA ALA A 177 10.98 -7.84 2.33
C ALA A 177 11.88 -7.15 3.38
N THR A 178 12.22 -5.89 3.15
CA THR A 178 12.98 -5.03 4.08
C THR A 178 12.09 -4.16 4.98
N GLY A 179 10.78 -4.21 4.76
CA GLY A 179 9.81 -3.36 5.45
C GLY A 179 9.36 -3.91 6.80
N ARG A 180 8.48 -3.14 7.46
CA ARG A 180 7.80 -3.57 8.69
C ARG A 180 6.90 -4.77 8.42
N GLY A 181 6.22 -4.81 7.27
CA GLY A 181 5.25 -5.88 6.97
C GLY A 181 5.84 -7.08 6.22
N ARG A 182 7.16 -7.25 6.25
CA ARG A 182 7.91 -8.32 5.57
C ARG A 182 7.39 -9.74 5.78
N ILE A 183 6.78 -10.03 6.92
CA ILE A 183 6.41 -11.39 7.35
C ILE A 183 5.55 -12.09 6.30
N LEU A 184 4.47 -11.46 5.86
CA LEU A 184 3.52 -12.06 4.92
C LEU A 184 4.13 -12.28 3.52
N PRO A 185 4.65 -11.26 2.82
CA PRO A 185 5.19 -11.45 1.48
C PRO A 185 6.43 -12.36 1.46
N VAL A 186 7.34 -12.26 2.44
CA VAL A 186 8.52 -13.12 2.51
C VAL A 186 8.13 -14.58 2.71
N ARG A 187 7.22 -14.86 3.64
CA ARG A 187 6.78 -16.24 3.89
C ARG A 187 6.06 -16.83 2.68
N ILE A 188 5.10 -16.10 2.12
CA ILE A 188 4.30 -16.61 1.00
C ILE A 188 5.18 -16.82 -0.24
N LEU A 189 6.10 -15.92 -0.56
CA LEU A 189 6.95 -16.03 -1.74
C LEU A 189 8.08 -17.07 -1.59
N GLN A 190 8.21 -17.79 -0.46
CA GLN A 190 9.08 -18.96 -0.37
C GLN A 190 8.50 -20.19 -1.10
N VAL A 191 7.21 -20.19 -1.40
CA VAL A 191 6.54 -21.30 -2.10
C VAL A 191 6.53 -21.01 -3.61
N GLU A 192 7.13 -21.90 -4.40
CA GLU A 192 7.24 -21.75 -5.86
C GLU A 192 5.88 -21.55 -6.56
N LYS A 193 4.85 -22.26 -6.09
CA LYS A 193 3.46 -22.08 -6.56
C LYS A 193 2.99 -20.63 -6.43
N TYR A 194 3.30 -19.98 -5.30
CA TYR A 194 2.88 -18.60 -5.04
C TYR A 194 3.76 -17.59 -5.76
N GLN A 195 5.04 -17.88 -6.01
CA GLN A 195 5.88 -17.08 -6.90
C GLN A 195 5.31 -17.03 -8.34
N LYS A 196 4.87 -18.18 -8.86
CA LYS A 196 4.20 -18.27 -10.17
C LYS A 196 2.89 -17.48 -10.20
N LEU A 197 2.12 -17.56 -9.11
CA LEU A 197 0.87 -16.82 -8.97
C LEU A 197 1.10 -15.31 -8.90
N PHE A 198 2.13 -14.88 -8.17
CA PHE A 198 2.58 -13.49 -8.13
C PHE A 198 2.98 -12.99 -9.52
N ALA A 199 3.84 -13.72 -10.23
CA ALA A 199 4.27 -13.34 -11.57
C ALA A 199 3.08 -13.18 -12.53
N HIS A 200 2.11 -14.11 -12.47
CA HIS A 200 0.90 -14.04 -13.26
C HIS A 200 0.08 -12.77 -12.98
N TYR A 201 -0.15 -12.45 -11.70
CA TYR A 201 -0.94 -11.26 -11.34
C TYR A 201 -0.17 -9.95 -11.54
N LEU A 202 1.14 -9.94 -11.35
CA LEU A 202 1.97 -8.77 -11.67
C LEU A 202 1.97 -8.49 -13.17
N ALA A 203 2.12 -9.53 -14.01
CA ALA A 203 1.98 -9.39 -15.46
C ALA A 203 0.59 -8.89 -15.86
N SER A 204 -0.46 -9.39 -15.22
CA SER A 204 -1.83 -8.94 -15.45
C SER A 204 -2.01 -7.47 -15.04
N ALA A 205 -1.54 -7.08 -13.86
CA ALA A 205 -1.61 -5.71 -13.35
C ALA A 205 -0.84 -4.74 -14.26
N MET A 206 0.37 -5.13 -14.70
CA MET A 206 1.11 -4.43 -15.74
C MET A 206 0.29 -4.30 -17.01
N GLY A 207 -0.32 -5.37 -17.51
CA GLY A 207 -1.20 -5.32 -18.68
C GLY A 207 -2.33 -4.29 -18.55
N TYR A 208 -2.98 -4.20 -17.38
CA TYR A 208 -4.03 -3.21 -17.12
C TYR A 208 -3.52 -1.76 -17.14
N VAL A 209 -2.37 -1.48 -16.51
CA VAL A 209 -1.80 -0.11 -16.52
C VAL A 209 -1.11 0.22 -17.85
N ASN A 210 -0.63 -0.80 -18.56
CA ASN A 210 0.18 -0.71 -19.77
C ASN A 210 -0.61 -0.88 -21.06
N ALA A 211 -1.94 -0.98 -21.06
CA ALA A 211 -2.73 -1.63 -22.14
C ALA A 211 -2.56 -1.08 -23.58
N ASP A 212 -1.77 -0.03 -23.81
CA ASP A 212 -0.70 -0.01 -24.83
C ASP A 212 0.10 1.31 -24.68
N GLN A 213 0.78 1.40 -23.54
CA GLN A 213 1.55 2.54 -23.03
C GLN A 213 0.73 3.77 -22.60
N PHE A 214 -0.51 3.53 -22.15
CA PHE A 214 -1.34 4.34 -21.21
C PHE A 214 -2.79 4.63 -21.61
N GLY A 215 -3.31 4.04 -22.71
CA GLY A 215 -4.70 4.10 -23.21
C GLY A 215 -5.82 4.55 -22.25
N ASP A 216 -6.70 3.63 -21.82
CA ASP A 216 -7.88 3.95 -21.00
C ASP A 216 -7.51 4.42 -19.58
N PHE A 217 -6.34 4.01 -19.07
CA PHE A 217 -5.91 4.34 -17.72
C PHE A 217 -5.57 5.83 -17.56
N MET A 218 -4.71 6.38 -18.42
CA MET A 218 -4.43 7.82 -18.37
C MET A 218 -5.62 8.64 -18.87
N GLN A 219 -6.43 8.13 -19.82
CA GLN A 219 -7.70 8.77 -20.16
C GLN A 219 -8.62 8.88 -18.95
N ARG A 220 -8.69 7.85 -18.10
CA ARG A 220 -9.43 7.91 -16.83
C ARG A 220 -8.85 8.96 -15.89
N ILE A 221 -7.52 9.02 -15.73
CA ILE A 221 -6.87 10.05 -14.90
C ILE A 221 -7.21 11.46 -15.42
N PHE A 222 -7.03 11.73 -16.71
CA PHE A 222 -7.36 13.03 -17.30
C PHE A 222 -8.85 13.36 -17.22
N SER A 223 -9.73 12.37 -17.39
CA SER A 223 -11.17 12.55 -17.24
C SER A 223 -11.55 12.92 -15.80
N LEU A 224 -10.95 12.25 -14.81
CA LEU A 224 -11.14 12.59 -13.39
C LEU A 224 -10.60 13.99 -13.08
N GLN A 225 -9.38 14.30 -13.54
CA GLN A 225 -8.75 15.62 -13.36
C GLN A 225 -9.62 16.72 -13.98
N ALA A 226 -10.07 16.56 -15.22
CA ALA A 226 -10.94 17.52 -15.90
C ALA A 226 -12.29 17.69 -15.20
N THR A 227 -12.86 16.60 -14.66
CA THR A 227 -14.12 16.63 -13.92
C THR A 227 -14.02 17.48 -12.65
N ILE A 228 -12.91 17.37 -11.92
CA ILE A 228 -12.76 18.08 -10.63
C ILE A 228 -12.03 19.41 -10.73
N ALA A 229 -11.36 19.71 -11.84
CA ALA A 229 -10.57 20.92 -12.02
C ALA A 229 -11.30 22.23 -11.65
N PRO A 230 -12.57 22.46 -12.06
CA PRO A 230 -13.29 23.68 -11.67
C PRO A 230 -13.44 23.78 -10.14
N ALA A 231 -13.77 22.68 -9.48
CA ALA A 231 -13.97 22.65 -8.04
C ALA A 231 -12.66 22.79 -7.26
N VAL A 232 -11.56 22.19 -7.73
CA VAL A 232 -10.21 22.35 -7.14
C VAL A 232 -9.74 23.80 -7.26
N LYS A 233 -10.01 24.47 -8.38
CA LYS A 233 -9.62 25.88 -8.58
C LYS A 233 -10.23 26.80 -7.52
N ASP A 234 -11.48 26.53 -7.15
CA ASP A 234 -12.25 27.30 -6.17
C ASP A 234 -12.06 26.81 -4.73
N ASP A 235 -11.39 25.68 -4.54
CA ASP A 235 -11.05 25.14 -3.24
C ASP A 235 -9.94 25.99 -2.60
N TYR A 236 -10.27 26.68 -1.52
CA TYR A 236 -9.28 27.44 -0.75
C TYR A 236 -8.43 26.57 0.18
N TRP A 237 -8.96 25.43 0.62
CA TRP A 237 -8.45 24.64 1.74
C TRP A 237 -7.30 23.71 1.35
N HIS A 238 -7.32 23.14 0.13
CA HIS A 238 -6.26 22.23 -0.32
C HIS A 238 -4.85 22.85 -0.28
N ARG A 239 -4.75 24.18 -0.29
CA ARG A 239 -3.48 24.91 -0.21
C ARG A 239 -2.80 24.82 1.15
N PHE A 240 -3.52 24.43 2.20
CA PHE A 240 -2.93 24.23 3.53
C PHE A 240 -2.29 22.85 3.67
N ASP A 241 -2.63 21.90 2.80
CA ASP A 241 -1.98 20.59 2.74
C ASP A 241 -0.72 20.68 1.89
N LEU A 242 0.43 20.78 2.56
CA LEU A 242 1.76 20.79 1.94
C LEU A 242 1.95 21.87 0.85
N SER A 243 1.19 22.98 0.93
CA SER A 243 1.18 24.04 -0.09
C SER A 243 0.74 23.57 -1.49
N TYR A 244 -0.08 22.51 -1.59
CA TYR A 244 -0.59 21.99 -2.87
C TYR A 244 -1.33 23.11 -3.62
N SER A 245 -0.86 23.45 -4.82
CA SER A 245 -1.44 24.50 -5.64
C SER A 245 -2.29 23.95 -6.78
N TYR A 246 -3.16 24.80 -7.33
CA TYR A 246 -3.93 24.44 -8.53
C TYR A 246 -3.03 24.15 -9.74
N ASP A 247 -1.88 24.79 -9.86
CA ASP A 247 -0.93 24.50 -10.94
C ASP A 247 -0.34 23.10 -10.76
N GLU A 248 0.04 22.73 -9.54
CA GLU A 248 0.51 21.36 -9.24
C GLU A 248 -0.59 20.32 -9.46
N PHE A 249 -1.85 20.63 -9.14
CA PHE A 249 -2.99 19.80 -9.52
C PHE A 249 -3.00 19.52 -11.03
N VAL A 250 -2.92 20.58 -11.85
CA VAL A 250 -2.94 20.47 -13.32
C VAL A 250 -1.72 19.70 -13.85
N TYR A 251 -0.55 19.94 -13.28
CA TYR A 251 0.71 19.43 -13.80
C TYR A 251 1.13 18.06 -13.25
N SER A 252 0.57 17.61 -12.12
CA SER A 252 0.93 16.35 -11.42
C SER A 252 0.98 15.10 -12.30
N VAL A 253 0.19 15.07 -13.37
CA VAL A 253 0.11 13.92 -14.27
C VAL A 253 1.23 13.92 -15.33
N THR A 254 1.77 15.09 -15.68
CA THR A 254 2.60 15.27 -16.89
C THR A 254 3.92 15.99 -16.68
N ARG A 255 4.14 16.62 -15.52
CA ARG A 255 5.38 17.32 -15.21
C ARG A 255 5.81 17.02 -13.79
N PRO A 256 7.12 16.97 -13.53
CA PRO A 256 7.60 16.81 -12.18
C PRO A 256 7.14 17.94 -11.28
N ILE A 257 6.83 17.59 -10.04
CA ILE A 257 6.54 18.55 -8.98
C ILE A 257 7.76 18.62 -8.07
N TYR A 258 8.24 19.83 -7.82
CA TYR A 258 9.34 20.12 -6.89
C TYR A 258 8.77 20.84 -5.68
N ARG A 259 8.90 20.26 -4.49
CA ARG A 259 8.38 20.85 -3.26
C ARG A 259 9.44 20.89 -2.18
N PRO A 260 9.48 21.92 -1.35
CA PRO A 260 10.18 21.82 -0.07
C PRO A 260 9.70 20.55 0.63
N PHE A 261 10.62 19.73 1.13
CA PHE A 261 10.22 18.60 1.97
C PHE A 261 9.32 19.16 3.08
N PRO A 262 8.12 18.61 3.30
CA PRO A 262 7.28 19.08 4.38
C PRO A 262 8.14 19.13 5.64
N SER A 263 8.10 20.21 6.40
CA SER A 263 8.48 20.06 7.80
C SER A 263 7.54 19.00 8.34
N LEU A 264 8.06 17.78 8.50
CA LEU A 264 7.32 16.70 9.12
C LEU A 264 6.75 17.30 10.40
N PRO A 265 5.43 17.17 10.65
CA PRO A 265 4.86 17.74 11.85
C PRO A 265 5.70 17.26 13.04
N PRO A 266 5.93 18.07 14.09
CA PRO A 266 6.82 17.71 15.19
C PRO A 266 6.51 16.34 15.84
N SER A 267 5.29 15.84 15.65
CA SER A 267 4.78 14.53 16.08
C SER A 267 5.15 13.36 15.18
N PHE A 268 5.61 13.60 13.95
CA PHE A 268 6.06 12.56 13.02
C PHE A 268 7.51 12.23 13.33
N THR A 269 7.69 11.39 14.34
CA THR A 269 8.95 10.70 14.60
C THR A 269 9.01 9.47 13.73
N LEU A 270 9.93 9.44 12.76
CA LEU A 270 10.31 8.19 12.11
C LEU A 270 10.83 7.24 13.21
N PRO A 271 10.38 5.96 13.23
CA PRO A 271 10.90 5.00 14.19
C PRO A 271 12.44 4.98 14.18
N PRO A 272 13.13 4.73 15.30
CA PRO A 272 14.60 4.61 15.33
C PRO A 272 15.11 3.56 14.33
N GLU A 273 14.31 2.49 14.14
CA GLU A 273 14.56 1.39 13.20
C GLU A 273 14.03 1.65 11.79
N SER A 274 13.43 2.82 11.55
CA SER A 274 13.02 3.21 10.22
C SER A 274 14.26 3.39 9.36
N PRO A 275 14.34 2.80 8.16
CA PRO A 275 15.45 3.06 7.24
C PRO A 275 15.50 4.53 6.78
N PHE A 276 14.50 5.34 7.15
CA PHE A 276 14.42 6.77 6.92
C PHE A 276 14.99 7.62 8.06
N SER A 277 15.38 7.04 9.20
CA SER A 277 15.98 7.77 10.32
C SER A 277 17.35 8.40 9.96
N SER A 278 17.94 7.98 8.84
CA SER A 278 19.18 8.48 8.26
C SER A 278 19.00 9.49 7.13
N LEU A 279 17.77 9.93 6.85
CA LEU A 279 17.53 10.91 5.80
C LEU A 279 18.25 12.23 6.11
N PRO A 280 18.96 12.83 5.14
CA PRO A 280 19.58 14.12 5.31
C PRO A 280 18.55 15.17 5.75
N SER A 281 18.90 15.96 6.75
CA SER A 281 18.08 17.09 7.22
C SER A 281 17.94 18.22 6.19
N ASP A 282 18.56 18.07 5.01
CA ASP A 282 18.66 19.08 3.96
C ASP A 282 17.96 18.68 2.65
N LEU A 283 16.94 17.80 2.70
CA LEU A 283 16.00 17.59 1.58
C LEU A 283 15.26 18.90 1.28
N SER A 284 15.94 19.84 0.63
CA SER A 284 15.44 21.18 0.34
C SER A 284 14.34 21.15 -0.72
N LEU A 285 14.31 20.09 -1.54
CA LEU A 285 13.24 19.79 -2.48
C LEU A 285 13.01 18.27 -2.60
N THR A 286 11.79 17.82 -2.33
CA THR A 286 11.22 16.57 -2.84
C THR A 286 10.95 16.69 -4.33
N TYR A 287 11.41 15.70 -5.08
CA TYR A 287 11.02 15.47 -6.48
C TYR A 287 9.89 14.44 -6.52
N VAL A 288 8.75 14.81 -7.07
CA VAL A 288 7.67 13.87 -7.40
C VAL A 288 7.64 13.72 -8.90
N GLN A 289 7.93 12.53 -9.40
CA GLN A 289 7.89 12.24 -10.82
C GLN A 289 6.45 12.23 -11.36
N PRO A 290 6.22 12.57 -12.63
CA PRO A 290 4.91 12.39 -13.25
C PRO A 290 4.45 10.94 -13.15
N ILE A 291 3.17 10.72 -12.85
CA ILE A 291 2.56 9.37 -12.80
C ILE A 291 2.87 8.56 -14.08
N ARG A 292 2.87 9.25 -15.23
CA ARG A 292 3.19 8.63 -16.51
C ARG A 292 4.60 8.04 -16.52
N ASP A 293 5.59 8.82 -16.12
CA ASP A 293 7.00 8.43 -16.20
C ASP A 293 7.29 7.33 -15.18
N TYR A 294 6.74 7.45 -13.96
CA TYR A 294 6.75 6.39 -12.95
C TYR A 294 6.29 5.05 -13.53
N LEU A 295 5.13 5.03 -14.19
CA LEU A 295 4.59 3.78 -14.69
C LEU A 295 5.46 3.19 -15.81
N VAL A 296 6.04 4.01 -16.70
CA VAL A 296 6.94 3.51 -17.76
C VAL A 296 8.11 2.78 -17.12
N GLU A 297 8.85 3.48 -16.25
CA GLU A 297 10.05 2.95 -15.62
C GLU A 297 9.74 1.70 -14.77
N ARG A 298 8.65 1.74 -13.99
CA ARG A 298 8.24 0.63 -13.14
C ARG A 298 7.86 -0.60 -13.95
N ILE A 299 7.10 -0.44 -15.03
CA ILE A 299 6.65 -1.56 -15.88
C ILE A 299 7.86 -2.18 -16.61
N GLU A 300 8.74 -1.36 -17.17
CA GLU A 300 9.95 -1.85 -17.86
C GLU A 300 10.85 -2.63 -16.90
N SER A 301 11.11 -2.08 -15.71
CA SER A 301 11.89 -2.75 -14.67
C SER A 301 11.23 -4.06 -14.20
N ALA A 302 9.92 -4.06 -13.97
CA ALA A 302 9.18 -5.24 -13.54
C ALA A 302 9.18 -6.36 -14.59
N LYS A 303 9.07 -6.03 -15.89
CA LYS A 303 9.17 -7.01 -16.98
C LYS A 303 10.53 -7.71 -16.98
N GLN A 304 11.61 -6.92 -16.91
CA GLN A 304 12.96 -7.47 -16.85
C GLN A 304 13.13 -8.41 -15.65
N GLN A 305 12.67 -8.00 -14.47
CA GLN A 305 12.79 -8.82 -13.26
C GLN A 305 11.93 -10.09 -13.29
N LEU A 306 10.78 -10.08 -13.99
CA LEU A 306 10.00 -11.31 -14.20
C LEU A 306 10.70 -12.29 -15.15
N GLU A 307 11.45 -11.81 -16.13
CA GLU A 307 12.27 -12.65 -17.02
C GLU A 307 13.48 -13.25 -16.30
N GLU A 308 14.12 -12.47 -15.43
CA GLU A 308 15.24 -12.92 -14.57
C GLU A 308 14.78 -13.89 -13.47
N GLY A 309 13.50 -13.82 -13.09
CA GLY A 309 12.93 -14.57 -11.97
C GLY A 309 13.32 -14.00 -10.60
N PRO A 310 12.91 -14.65 -9.50
CA PRO A 310 13.08 -14.12 -8.14
C PRO A 310 14.53 -14.00 -7.65
N GLY A 311 15.54 -14.37 -8.45
CA GLY A 311 16.90 -14.59 -7.95
C GLY A 311 16.92 -15.71 -6.90
N GLY A 312 18.05 -16.00 -6.26
CA GLY A 312 18.05 -16.91 -5.10
C GLY A 312 17.17 -16.39 -3.95
N ALA A 313 17.06 -17.16 -2.87
CA ALA A 313 16.41 -16.67 -1.64
C ALA A 313 17.04 -15.33 -1.23
N TRP A 314 16.20 -14.35 -0.86
CA TRP A 314 16.67 -13.06 -0.36
C TRP A 314 17.67 -13.29 0.79
N ASP A 315 18.92 -12.90 0.60
CA ASP A 315 20.05 -13.23 1.47
C ASP A 315 20.19 -12.29 2.67
N GLY A 316 19.24 -11.37 2.85
CA GLY A 316 19.30 -10.36 3.91
C GLY A 316 20.23 -9.18 3.63
N GLY A 317 20.81 -9.08 2.43
CA GLY A 317 21.84 -8.09 2.11
C GLY A 317 21.38 -6.63 2.19
N GLU A 318 22.20 -5.80 2.83
CA GLU A 318 22.09 -4.32 2.92
C GLU A 318 22.05 -3.60 1.56
N ASN A 319 22.33 -4.31 0.46
CA ASN A 319 22.38 -3.78 -0.90
C ASN A 319 21.05 -3.24 -1.43
N GLY A 320 19.93 -3.55 -0.76
CA GLY A 320 18.62 -2.97 -1.09
C GLY A 320 18.36 -1.58 -0.50
N LEU A 321 19.09 -1.15 0.54
CA LEU A 321 18.85 0.13 1.22
C LEU A 321 20.04 1.10 1.14
N GLY A 322 21.28 0.58 1.19
CA GLY A 322 22.49 1.41 1.13
C GLY A 322 22.69 2.11 -0.22
N GLY A 323 22.24 1.50 -1.32
CA GLY A 323 22.29 2.11 -2.66
C GLY A 323 21.23 3.18 -2.91
N ILE A 324 20.07 3.09 -2.23
CA ILE A 324 18.92 3.99 -2.46
C ILE A 324 19.20 5.39 -1.92
N PHE A 325 19.90 5.50 -0.78
CA PHE A 325 20.28 6.79 -0.21
C PHE A 325 21.71 7.21 -0.57
N GLY A 326 22.62 6.27 -0.85
CA GLY A 326 24.02 6.58 -1.19
C GLY A 326 24.23 7.13 -2.61
N GLY A 327 23.38 6.76 -3.57
CA GLY A 327 23.52 7.17 -4.98
C GLY A 327 23.09 8.60 -5.31
N TYR A 328 22.33 9.25 -4.42
CA TYR A 328 21.73 10.57 -4.68
C TYR A 328 22.43 11.75 -4.00
N VAL A 329 23.48 11.49 -3.21
CA VAL A 329 24.30 12.54 -2.54
C VAL A 329 25.42 13.07 -3.45
N GLY A 330 25.58 12.55 -4.67
CA GLY A 330 26.67 12.98 -5.56
C GLY A 330 26.38 12.73 -7.03
N GLY A 331 25.62 13.61 -7.66
CA GLY A 331 25.43 13.58 -9.11
C GLY A 331 24.95 14.90 -9.65
N GLU A 332 25.88 15.80 -9.96
CA GLU A 332 25.63 16.87 -10.94
C GLU A 332 25.05 16.24 -12.21
N ARG A 333 23.79 16.55 -12.54
CA ARG A 333 23.24 16.21 -13.86
C ARG A 333 23.49 17.38 -14.80
N LYS A 334 24.24 17.11 -15.87
CA LYS A 334 24.28 17.94 -17.08
C LYS A 334 22.95 17.94 -17.81
#